data_AF-A0A2N2WMI2-F1
#
_entry.id   AF-A0A2N2WMI2-F1
#
_cell.length_a   1.000
_cell.length_b   1.000
_cell.length_c   1.000
_cell.angle_alpha   90.00
_cell.angle_beta   90.00
_cell.angle_gamma   90.00
#
_symmetry.space_group_name_H-M   'P 1'
#
loop_
_entity.id
_entity.type
_entity.pdbx_description
1 polymer ?
#
loop_
_entity_poly.entity_id
_entity_poly.type
_entity_poly.pdbx_seq_one_letter_code
_entity_poly.pdbx_strand_id
1 'polypeptide(L)'
;MGNLNITSEQLDKESQKLYNDVIITDFTTCYHCKSKGLKDEDYFCPNCRFPQRGDQIEMKKYLIAVKRKKRLYLEHKKAIKKARNILFILGTINLVFGLILGMSKMPNSNIILVACLICAAIYFGLGFWSQRKPFAAILSGFFIYIVLNVVAAVQDPNTIYQGIIWKVIIISGFVYGYKGAKDSEGLEKELKSLTDSKDLS
;
A
#
# COMPACT_ATOMS: atom_id res chain seq x y z
N MET A 1 -3.86 -6.87 22.77
CA MET A 1 -3.83 -6.95 21.29
C MET A 1 -4.04 -5.54 20.74
N GLY A 2 -3.03 -4.92 20.12
CA GLY A 2 -3.23 -3.63 19.46
C GLY A 2 -3.99 -3.85 18.17
N ASN A 3 -5.24 -3.39 18.08
CA ASN A 3 -6.05 -3.50 16.88
C ASN A 3 -5.27 -2.93 15.67
N LEU A 4 -4.99 -3.78 14.68
CA LEU A 4 -4.33 -3.39 13.42
C LEU A 4 -5.26 -2.61 12.47
N ASN A 5 -6.54 -2.46 12.83
CA ASN A 5 -7.55 -1.68 12.11
C ASN A 5 -7.63 -0.22 12.58
N ILE A 6 -6.48 0.45 12.73
CA ILE A 6 -6.44 1.88 13.03
C ILE A 6 -6.16 2.65 11.73
N THR A 7 -7.04 3.57 11.35
CA THR A 7 -6.88 4.41 10.16
C THR A 7 -5.78 5.46 10.39
N SER A 8 -5.20 6.01 9.32
CA SER A 8 -4.19 7.08 9.45
C SER A 8 -4.73 8.29 10.22
N GLU A 9 -6.03 8.56 10.07
CA GLU A 9 -6.71 9.68 10.70
C GLU A 9 -6.89 9.48 12.22
N GLN A 10 -7.13 8.23 12.64
CA GLN A 10 -7.13 7.86 14.06
C GLN A 10 -5.73 7.97 14.67
N LEU A 11 -4.69 7.62 13.92
CA LEU A 11 -3.29 7.82 14.31
C LEU A 11 -2.95 9.30 14.48
N ASP A 12 -3.47 10.19 13.65
CA ASP A 12 -3.24 11.64 13.78
C ASP A 12 -3.99 12.24 14.98
N LYS A 13 -5.15 11.70 15.37
CA LYS A 13 -5.80 12.09 16.64
C LYS A 13 -5.04 11.59 17.86
N GLU A 14 -4.39 10.43 17.75
CA GLU A 14 -3.58 9.86 18.81
C GLU A 14 -2.23 10.60 18.99
N SER A 15 -1.74 11.36 18.00
CA SER A 15 -0.48 12.14 18.15
C SER A 15 -0.63 13.31 19.09
N GLN A 16 -1.81 13.93 19.17
CA GLN A 16 -2.06 14.99 20.14
C GLN A 16 -1.99 14.48 21.59
N LYS A 17 -2.37 13.21 21.83
CA LYS A 17 -2.28 12.59 23.16
C LYS A 17 -0.87 12.13 23.54
N LEU A 18 0.01 11.95 22.56
CA LEU A 18 1.41 11.51 22.76
C LEU A 18 2.32 12.59 23.35
N TYR A 19 1.83 13.84 23.42
CA TYR A 19 2.54 14.93 24.11
C TYR A 19 2.29 14.93 25.62
N ASN A 20 1.26 14.23 26.08
CA ASN A 20 1.01 14.06 27.51
C ASN A 20 2.04 13.10 28.10
N ASP A 21 2.42 13.35 29.34
CA ASP A 21 3.36 12.49 30.06
C ASP A 21 2.76 11.10 30.29
N VAL A 22 3.60 10.08 30.17
CA VAL A 22 3.22 8.69 30.37
C VAL A 22 3.18 8.43 31.86
N ILE A 23 1.99 8.45 32.46
CA ILE A 23 1.80 8.13 33.88
C ILE A 23 1.52 6.64 34.00
N ILE A 24 2.43 5.92 34.66
CA ILE A 24 2.31 4.48 34.94
C ILE A 24 1.88 4.32 36.40
N THR A 25 0.67 3.82 36.60
CA THR A 25 0.11 3.56 37.94
C THR A 25 0.31 2.13 38.41
N ASP A 26 0.56 1.20 37.47
CA ASP A 26 0.77 -0.22 37.73
C ASP A 26 1.98 -0.71 36.93
N PHE A 27 3.00 -1.18 37.64
CA PHE A 27 4.23 -1.71 37.03
C PHE A 27 4.14 -3.21 36.72
N THR A 28 3.12 -3.91 37.21
CA THR A 28 2.89 -5.34 36.94
C THR A 28 2.22 -5.58 35.57
N THR A 29 1.60 -4.52 35.01
CA THR A 29 0.94 -4.52 33.70
C THR A 29 1.59 -3.52 32.75
N CYS A 30 2.03 -3.98 31.58
CA CYS A 30 2.67 -3.10 30.60
C CYS A 30 1.72 -1.99 30.10
N TYR A 31 2.19 -0.75 30.08
CA TYR A 31 1.40 0.41 29.62
C TYR A 31 0.98 0.26 28.15
N HIS A 32 1.90 -0.18 27.28
CA HIS A 32 1.73 -0.24 25.83
C HIS A 32 0.96 -1.49 25.35
N CYS A 33 1.42 -2.70 25.70
CA CYS A 33 0.82 -3.93 25.18
C CYS A 33 -0.23 -4.58 26.10
N LYS A 34 -0.38 -4.07 27.32
CA LYS A 34 -1.29 -4.59 28.36
C LYS A 34 -1.03 -6.04 28.79
N SER A 35 0.18 -6.57 28.58
CA SER A 35 0.57 -7.86 29.15
C SER A 35 0.76 -7.76 30.66
N LYS A 36 0.41 -8.82 31.38
CA LYS A 36 0.57 -8.96 32.83
C LYS A 36 1.83 -9.78 33.13
N GLY A 37 2.30 -9.71 34.38
CA GLY A 37 3.39 -10.54 34.87
C GLY A 37 4.78 -9.93 34.65
N LEU A 38 4.88 -8.60 34.58
CA LEU A 38 6.19 -7.94 34.61
C LEU A 38 6.82 -8.12 35.99
N LYS A 39 8.08 -8.54 36.02
CA LYS A 39 8.83 -8.67 37.28
C LYS A 39 9.34 -7.32 37.72
N ASP A 40 9.67 -7.23 39.01
CA ASP A 40 10.21 -6.02 39.61
C ASP A 40 11.65 -5.69 39.20
N GLU A 41 12.23 -6.43 38.27
CA GLU A 41 13.59 -6.26 37.76
C GLU A 41 13.56 -5.92 36.26
N ASP A 42 12.40 -6.05 35.60
CA ASP A 42 12.27 -5.84 34.17
C ASP A 42 12.21 -4.35 33.83
N TYR A 43 13.32 -3.81 33.29
CA TYR A 43 13.35 -2.43 32.76
C TYR A 43 12.50 -2.29 31.49
N PHE A 44 12.58 -3.29 30.61
CA PHE A 44 11.82 -3.40 29.37
C PHE A 44 10.77 -4.49 29.48
N CYS A 45 9.59 -4.26 28.92
CA CYS A 45 8.57 -5.31 28.82
C CYS A 45 9.10 -6.45 27.92
N PRO A 46 9.15 -7.71 28.38
CA PRO A 46 9.63 -8.83 27.56
C PRO A 46 8.80 -9.01 26.29
N ASN A 47 7.49 -8.72 26.40
CA ASN A 47 6.52 -8.93 25.34
C ASN A 47 6.59 -7.90 24.20
N CYS A 48 6.78 -6.61 24.52
CA CYS A 48 6.77 -5.55 23.50
C CYS A 48 8.00 -4.64 23.50
N ARG A 49 8.95 -4.85 24.41
CA ARG A 49 10.16 -4.04 24.61
C ARG A 49 9.89 -2.56 24.95
N PHE A 50 8.69 -2.25 25.41
CA PHE A 50 8.39 -0.92 25.93
C PHE A 50 9.21 -0.67 27.21
N PRO A 51 9.92 0.46 27.35
CA PRO A 51 10.68 0.80 28.56
C PRO A 51 9.72 1.21 29.68
N GLN A 52 9.20 0.23 30.43
CA GLN A 52 8.20 0.47 31.49
C GLN A 52 8.78 1.26 32.66
N ARG A 53 10.09 1.16 32.89
CA ARG A 53 10.81 1.86 33.97
C ARG A 53 11.82 2.88 33.46
N GLY A 54 11.76 3.20 32.17
CA GLY A 54 12.61 4.23 31.58
C GLY A 54 12.17 5.63 31.96
N ASP A 55 12.96 6.61 31.53
CA ASP A 55 12.55 8.00 31.66
C ASP A 55 11.40 8.34 30.67
N GLN A 56 10.78 9.50 30.86
CA GLN A 56 9.72 9.99 29.96
C GLN A 56 10.23 10.14 28.50
N ILE A 57 11.52 10.39 28.31
CA ILE A 57 12.14 10.61 26.99
C ILE A 57 12.23 9.27 26.24
N GLU A 58 12.67 8.20 26.88
CA GLU A 58 12.79 6.84 26.36
C GLU A 58 11.42 6.25 26.04
N MET A 59 10.45 6.41 26.95
CA MET A 59 9.06 6.01 26.71
C MET A 59 8.48 6.71 25.48
N LYS A 60 8.63 8.04 25.40
CA LYS A 60 8.15 8.83 24.25
C LYS A 60 8.89 8.43 22.97
N LYS A 61 10.21 8.23 23.02
CA LYS A 61 11.03 7.81 21.87
C LYS A 61 10.58 6.46 21.32
N TYR A 62 10.29 5.49 22.18
CA TYR A 62 9.72 4.20 21.77
C TYR A 62 8.36 4.39 21.08
N LEU A 63 7.43 5.14 21.69
CA LEU A 63 6.09 5.32 21.13
C LEU A 63 6.12 6.01 19.77
N ILE A 64 6.98 7.03 19.62
CA ILE A 64 7.21 7.72 18.35
C ILE A 64 7.76 6.73 17.30
N ALA A 65 8.71 5.87 17.66
CA ALA A 65 9.31 4.90 16.75
C ALA A 65 8.27 3.87 16.25
N VAL A 66 7.49 3.27 17.17
CA VAL A 66 6.41 2.33 16.82
C VAL A 66 5.38 3.00 15.91
N LYS A 67 4.98 4.22 16.25
CA LYS A 67 4.02 5.00 15.46
C LYS A 67 4.52 5.32 14.06
N ARG A 68 5.78 5.76 13.93
CA ARG A 68 6.39 6.06 12.63
C ARG A 68 6.35 4.84 11.71
N LYS A 69 6.71 3.66 12.24
CA LYS A 69 6.62 2.40 11.49
C LYS A 69 5.18 2.07 11.06
N LYS A 70 4.22 2.21 11.97
CA LYS A 70 2.79 1.98 11.66
C LYS A 70 2.25 2.95 10.61
N ARG A 71 2.65 4.23 10.67
CA ARG A 71 2.27 5.24 9.68
C ARG A 71 2.83 4.90 8.30
N LEU A 72 4.11 4.54 8.21
CA LEU A 72 4.74 4.10 6.97
C LEU A 72 3.97 2.91 6.36
N TYR A 73 3.69 1.88 7.16
CA TYR A 73 2.90 0.73 6.71
C TYR A 73 1.54 1.13 6.10
N LEU A 74 0.80 2.03 6.76
CA LEU A 74 -0.49 2.51 6.25
C LEU A 74 -0.37 3.36 5.00
N GLU A 75 0.65 4.22 4.91
CA GLU A 75 0.93 5.03 3.73
C GLU A 75 1.23 4.13 2.52
N HIS A 76 2.03 3.08 2.70
CA HIS A 76 2.28 2.11 1.64
C HIS A 76 1.01 1.35 1.22
N LYS A 77 0.16 0.94 2.18
CA LYS A 77 -1.13 0.29 1.88
C LYS A 77 -2.04 1.21 1.04
N LYS A 78 -2.03 2.52 1.33
CA LYS A 78 -2.75 3.51 0.50
C LYS A 78 -2.15 3.62 -0.90
N ALA A 79 -0.83 3.64 -1.04
CA ALA A 79 -0.16 3.68 -2.34
C ALA A 79 -0.52 2.46 -3.21
N ILE A 80 -0.54 1.27 -2.62
CA ILE A 80 -1.00 0.03 -3.28
C ILE A 80 -2.47 0.16 -3.73
N LYS A 81 -3.34 0.69 -2.88
CA LYS A 81 -4.76 0.89 -3.23
C LYS A 81 -4.92 1.89 -4.39
N LYS A 82 -4.11 2.96 -4.44
CA LYS A 82 -4.10 3.91 -5.57
C LYS A 82 -3.67 3.22 -6.86
N ALA A 83 -2.59 2.44 -6.84
CA ALA A 83 -2.11 1.70 -8.01
C ALA A 83 -3.12 0.66 -8.50
N ARG A 84 -3.82 -0.01 -7.58
CA ARG A 84 -4.95 -0.90 -7.91
C ARG A 84 -6.06 -0.14 -8.63
N ASN A 85 -6.44 1.03 -8.14
CA ASN A 85 -7.46 1.84 -8.82
C ASN A 85 -7.02 2.22 -10.24
N ILE A 86 -5.73 2.46 -10.50
CA ILE A 86 -5.22 2.71 -11.85
C ILE A 86 -5.48 1.51 -12.77
N LEU A 87 -5.29 0.27 -12.30
CA LEU A 87 -5.63 -0.93 -13.10
C LEU A 87 -7.12 -0.96 -13.47
N PHE A 88 -8.01 -0.66 -12.53
CA PHE A 88 -9.45 -0.58 -12.81
C PHE A 88 -9.80 0.56 -13.77
N ILE A 89 -9.14 1.72 -13.63
CA ILE A 89 -9.31 2.86 -14.55
C ILE A 89 -8.86 2.46 -15.96
N LEU A 90 -7.70 1.82 -16.11
CA LEU A 90 -7.21 1.35 -17.41
C LEU A 90 -8.14 0.31 -18.03
N GLY A 91 -8.67 -0.63 -17.23
CA GLY A 91 -9.67 -1.59 -17.70
C GLY A 91 -10.94 -0.90 -18.19
N THR A 92 -11.41 0.09 -17.45
CA THR A 92 -12.61 0.88 -17.81
C THR A 92 -12.39 1.71 -19.06
N ILE A 93 -11.24 2.38 -19.19
CA ILE A 93 -10.89 3.16 -20.39
C ILE A 93 -10.85 2.25 -21.61
N ASN A 94 -10.18 1.10 -21.53
CA ASN A 94 -10.12 0.14 -22.64
C ASN A 94 -11.51 -0.38 -23.02
N LEU A 95 -12.36 -0.66 -22.03
CA LEU A 95 -13.73 -1.11 -22.27
C LEU A 95 -14.56 -0.03 -22.98
N VAL A 96 -14.57 1.20 -22.47
CA VAL A 96 -15.32 2.31 -23.06
C VAL A 96 -14.81 2.63 -24.46
N PHE A 97 -13.49 2.68 -24.65
CA PHE A 97 -12.86 2.95 -25.93
C PHE A 97 -13.18 1.85 -26.97
N GLY A 98 -13.10 0.58 -26.56
CA GLY A 98 -13.46 -0.55 -27.40
C GLY A 98 -14.92 -0.53 -27.84
N LEU A 99 -15.84 -0.14 -26.94
CA LEU A 99 -17.26 0.02 -27.27
C LEU A 99 -17.51 1.17 -28.25
N ILE A 100 -16.90 2.34 -28.02
CA ILE A 100 -17.05 3.50 -28.91
C ILE A 100 -16.54 3.20 -30.32
N LEU A 101 -15.32 2.65 -30.43
CA LEU A 101 -14.74 2.31 -31.73
C LEU A 101 -15.43 1.13 -32.40
N GLY A 102 -15.90 0.14 -31.63
CA GLY A 102 -16.64 -0.99 -32.17
C GLY A 102 -18.00 -0.62 -32.77
N MET A 103 -18.69 0.37 -32.18
CA MET A 103 -19.94 0.92 -32.74
C MET A 103 -19.71 1.83 -33.95
N SER A 104 -18.47 2.29 -34.15
CA SER A 104 -18.11 3.13 -35.29
C SER A 104 -18.00 2.27 -36.56
N LYS A 105 -18.50 2.75 -37.70
CA LYS A 105 -18.41 2.06 -39.02
C LYS A 105 -17.01 2.19 -39.64
N MET A 106 -15.96 1.99 -38.86
CA MET A 106 -14.59 1.98 -39.36
C MET A 106 -14.20 0.58 -39.86
N PRO A 107 -13.35 0.48 -40.89
CA PRO A 107 -12.77 -0.80 -41.28
C PRO A 107 -12.03 -1.42 -40.08
N ASN A 108 -12.19 -2.73 -39.86
CA ASN A 108 -11.60 -3.50 -38.76
C ASN A 108 -12.11 -3.17 -37.33
N SER A 109 -13.24 -2.47 -37.18
CA SER A 109 -13.82 -2.12 -35.87
C SER A 109 -14.04 -3.33 -34.94
N ASN A 110 -14.45 -4.48 -35.48
CA ASN A 110 -14.65 -5.72 -34.72
C ASN A 110 -13.36 -6.25 -34.09
N ILE A 111 -12.22 -6.16 -34.80
CA ILE A 111 -10.92 -6.62 -34.30
C ILE A 111 -10.46 -5.74 -33.15
N ILE A 112 -10.61 -4.42 -33.31
CA ILE A 112 -10.26 -3.42 -32.29
C ILE A 112 -11.12 -3.63 -31.03
N LEU A 113 -12.42 -3.84 -31.19
CA LEU A 113 -13.33 -4.10 -30.07
C LEU A 113 -12.91 -5.34 -29.28
N VAL A 114 -12.62 -6.45 -29.95
CA VAL A 114 -12.20 -7.70 -29.28
C VAL A 114 -10.87 -7.50 -28.56
N ALA A 115 -9.90 -6.84 -29.19
CA ALA A 115 -8.61 -6.53 -28.57
C ALA A 115 -8.77 -5.66 -27.31
N CYS A 116 -9.60 -4.62 -27.37
CA CYS A 116 -9.90 -3.75 -26.24
C CYS A 116 -10.63 -4.48 -25.11
N LEU A 117 -11.57 -5.38 -25.42
CA LEU A 117 -12.27 -6.20 -24.43
C LEU A 117 -11.31 -7.16 -23.72
N ILE A 118 -10.40 -7.80 -24.46
CA ILE A 118 -9.36 -8.67 -23.88
C ILE A 118 -8.46 -7.84 -22.94
N CYS A 119 -8.00 -6.67 -23.37
CA CYS A 119 -7.19 -5.79 -22.53
C CYS A 119 -7.93 -5.36 -21.26
N ALA A 120 -9.21 -4.99 -21.39
CA ALA A 120 -10.06 -4.64 -20.24
C ALA A 120 -10.19 -5.80 -19.25
N ALA A 121 -10.46 -7.01 -19.75
CA ALA A 121 -10.56 -8.21 -18.93
C ALA A 121 -9.25 -8.51 -18.19
N ILE A 122 -8.10 -8.36 -18.86
CA ILE A 122 -6.77 -8.54 -18.25
C ILE A 122 -6.55 -7.51 -17.14
N TYR A 123 -6.82 -6.22 -17.39
CA TYR A 123 -6.64 -5.17 -16.37
C TYR A 123 -7.57 -5.35 -15.17
N PHE A 124 -8.83 -5.75 -15.38
CA PHE A 124 -9.74 -6.08 -14.28
C PHE A 124 -9.28 -7.31 -13.51
N GLY A 125 -8.85 -8.38 -14.21
CA GLY A 125 -8.28 -9.57 -13.60
C GLY A 125 -7.07 -9.25 -12.72
N LEU A 126 -6.15 -8.43 -13.21
CA LEU A 126 -5.01 -7.92 -12.44
C LEU A 126 -5.46 -7.05 -11.26
N GLY A 127 -6.47 -6.20 -11.46
CA GLY A 127 -7.09 -5.39 -10.41
C GLY A 127 -7.61 -6.24 -9.25
N PHE A 128 -8.34 -7.31 -9.54
CA PHE A 128 -8.81 -8.27 -8.53
C PHE A 128 -7.66 -9.07 -7.92
N TRP A 129 -6.71 -9.55 -8.73
CA TRP A 129 -5.56 -10.32 -8.26
C TRP A 129 -4.62 -9.53 -7.34
N SER A 130 -4.58 -8.20 -7.52
CA SER A 130 -3.81 -7.28 -6.67
C SER A 130 -4.25 -7.24 -5.21
N GLN A 131 -5.39 -7.85 -4.86
CA GLN A 131 -5.81 -8.04 -3.47
C GLN A 131 -4.95 -9.07 -2.73
N ARG A 132 -4.49 -10.11 -3.45
CA ARG A 132 -3.64 -11.17 -2.89
C ARG A 132 -2.15 -10.89 -3.11
N LYS A 133 -1.80 -10.48 -4.34
CA LYS A 133 -0.40 -10.19 -4.73
C LYS A 133 -0.32 -8.83 -5.41
N PRO A 134 -0.35 -7.73 -4.63
CA PRO A 134 -0.36 -6.38 -5.19
C PRO A 134 0.86 -6.09 -6.07
N PHE A 135 2.05 -6.50 -5.63
CA PHE A 135 3.29 -6.22 -6.36
C PHE A 135 3.31 -6.85 -7.75
N ALA A 136 3.06 -8.16 -7.83
CA ALA A 136 3.03 -8.89 -9.10
C ALA A 136 1.98 -8.31 -10.05
N ALA A 137 0.77 -8.03 -9.55
CA ALA A 137 -0.31 -7.49 -10.39
C ALA A 137 -0.01 -6.08 -10.93
N ILE A 138 0.52 -5.18 -10.09
CA ILE A 138 0.89 -3.82 -10.49
C ILE A 138 2.01 -3.86 -11.53
N LEU A 139 3.04 -4.69 -11.31
CA LEU A 139 4.16 -4.83 -12.23
C LEU A 139 3.72 -5.41 -13.58
N SER A 140 2.91 -6.48 -13.58
CA SER A 140 2.36 -7.06 -14.81
C SER A 140 1.49 -6.06 -15.58
N GLY A 141 0.62 -5.30 -14.89
CA GLY A 141 -0.20 -4.27 -15.53
C GLY A 141 0.64 -3.14 -16.15
N PHE A 142 1.74 -2.75 -15.50
CA PHE A 142 2.68 -1.78 -16.03
C PHE A 142 3.40 -2.29 -17.29
N PHE A 143 3.85 -3.55 -17.29
CA PHE A 143 4.47 -4.16 -18.46
C PHE A 143 3.50 -4.20 -19.65
N ILE A 144 2.26 -4.65 -19.42
CA ILE A 144 1.23 -4.67 -20.47
C ILE A 144 0.99 -3.26 -21.01
N TYR A 145 0.93 -2.25 -20.13
CA TYR A 145 0.75 -0.86 -20.55
C TYR A 145 1.90 -0.37 -21.44
N ILE A 146 3.15 -0.70 -21.11
CA ILE A 146 4.32 -0.37 -21.94
C ILE A 146 4.22 -1.08 -23.29
N VAL A 147 3.94 -2.39 -23.31
CA VAL A 147 3.85 -3.17 -24.56
C VAL A 147 2.77 -2.58 -25.47
N LEU A 148 1.58 -2.27 -24.94
CA LEU A 148 0.51 -1.64 -25.71
C LEU A 148 0.92 -0.28 -26.29
N ASN A 149 1.65 0.53 -25.53
CA ASN A 149 2.15 1.81 -26.03
C ASN A 149 3.21 1.64 -27.13
N VAL A 150 4.09 0.65 -27.00
CA VAL A 150 5.11 0.36 -28.03
C VAL A 150 4.44 -0.12 -29.31
N VAL A 151 3.45 -1.01 -29.22
CA VAL A 151 2.69 -1.47 -30.39
C VAL A 151 1.98 -0.31 -31.08
N ALA A 152 1.34 0.58 -30.33
CA ALA A 152 0.69 1.77 -30.88
C ALA A 152 1.69 2.73 -31.56
N ALA A 153 2.86 2.93 -30.95
CA ALA A 153 3.93 3.76 -31.49
C ALA A 153 4.52 3.25 -32.81
N VAL A 154 4.57 1.93 -33.00
CA VAL A 154 5.02 1.31 -34.26
C VAL A 154 4.04 1.57 -35.39
N GLN A 155 2.73 1.64 -35.10
CA GLN A 155 1.71 1.92 -36.10
C GLN A 155 1.65 3.40 -36.47
N ASP A 156 1.71 4.28 -35.48
CA ASP A 156 1.78 5.72 -35.68
C ASP A 156 2.64 6.38 -34.58
N PRO A 157 3.84 6.88 -34.90
CA PRO A 157 4.73 7.54 -33.93
C PRO A 157 4.11 8.76 -33.26
N ASN A 158 3.13 9.41 -33.90
CA ASN A 158 2.45 10.58 -33.31
C ASN A 158 1.64 10.21 -32.06
N THR A 159 1.26 8.94 -31.90
CA THR A 159 0.60 8.44 -30.69
C THR A 159 1.47 8.52 -29.44
N ILE A 160 2.81 8.66 -29.58
CA ILE A 160 3.71 8.87 -28.45
C ILE A 160 3.46 10.26 -27.83
N TYR A 161 3.39 11.28 -28.68
CA TYR A 161 3.22 12.68 -28.27
C TYR A 161 1.79 12.98 -27.84
N GLN A 162 0.82 12.33 -28.46
CA GLN A 162 -0.58 12.47 -28.07
C GLN A 162 -0.85 11.83 -26.70
N GLY A 163 -1.53 12.59 -25.83
CA GLY A 163 -1.92 12.12 -24.51
C GLY A 163 -0.75 11.96 -23.52
N ILE A 164 0.42 12.57 -23.79
CA ILE A 164 1.61 12.45 -22.94
C ILE A 164 1.35 12.77 -21.47
N ILE A 165 0.47 13.74 -21.18
CA ILE A 165 0.05 14.11 -19.81
C ILE A 165 -0.57 12.90 -19.10
N TRP A 166 -1.50 12.20 -19.74
CA TRP A 166 -2.14 11.00 -19.19
C TRP A 166 -1.13 9.87 -19.00
N LYS A 167 -0.20 9.69 -19.95
CA LYS A 167 0.84 8.66 -19.84
C LYS A 167 1.77 8.93 -18.64
N VAL A 168 2.16 10.18 -18.42
CA VAL A 168 2.98 10.57 -17.26
C VAL A 168 2.24 10.34 -15.95
N ILE A 169 0.94 10.64 -15.87
CA ILE A 169 0.11 10.36 -14.69
C ILE A 169 0.03 8.85 -14.41
N ILE A 170 -0.20 8.04 -15.44
CA ILE A 170 -0.27 6.58 -15.30
C ILE A 170 1.08 6.02 -14.85
N ILE A 171 2.17 6.39 -15.52
CA ILE A 171 3.53 5.93 -15.20
C ILE A 171 3.93 6.35 -13.79
N SER A 172 3.71 7.60 -13.40
CA SER A 172 4.01 8.08 -12.05
C SER A 172 3.20 7.32 -11.00
N GLY A 173 1.92 7.06 -11.25
CA GLY A 173 1.08 6.22 -10.41
C GLY A 173 1.58 4.79 -10.25
N PHE A 174 2.07 4.16 -11.33
CA PHE A 174 2.71 2.84 -11.29
C PHE A 174 4.04 2.86 -10.53
N VAL A 175 4.89 3.87 -10.74
CA VAL A 175 6.18 4.00 -10.03
C VAL A 175 5.95 4.20 -8.53
N TYR A 176 5.00 5.05 -8.14
CA TYR A 176 4.62 5.23 -6.74
C TYR A 176 4.03 3.96 -6.14
N GLY A 177 3.18 3.25 -6.89
CA GLY A 177 2.62 1.96 -6.51
C GLY A 177 3.69 0.90 -6.29
N TYR A 178 4.67 0.83 -7.19
CA TYR A 178 5.78 -0.11 -7.16
C TYR A 178 6.69 0.11 -5.94
N LYS A 179 7.14 1.36 -5.71
CA LYS A 179 7.94 1.70 -4.52
C LYS A 179 7.17 1.38 -3.24
N GLY A 180 5.90 1.79 -3.18
CA GLY A 180 5.04 1.51 -2.03
C GLY A 180 4.86 0.01 -1.76
N ALA A 181 4.69 -0.80 -2.80
CA ALA A 181 4.55 -2.24 -2.67
C ALA A 181 5.86 -2.91 -2.20
N LYS A 182 7.01 -2.55 -2.78
CA LYS A 182 8.31 -3.11 -2.40
C LYS A 182 8.66 -2.81 -0.94
N ASP A 183 8.44 -1.57 -0.51
CA ASP A 183 8.76 -1.14 0.85
C ASP A 183 7.80 -1.78 1.88
N SER A 184 6.54 -2.01 1.49
CA SER A 184 5.56 -2.65 2.37
C SER A 184 5.88 -4.09 2.73
N GLU A 185 6.45 -4.88 1.80
CA GLU A 185 6.84 -6.26 2.10
C GLU A 185 8.00 -6.33 3.10
N GLY A 186 8.93 -5.37 3.05
CA GLY A 186 10.01 -5.25 4.03
C GLY A 186 9.48 -4.82 5.41
N LEU A 187 8.61 -3.81 5.44
CA LEU A 187 8.00 -3.32 6.67
C LEU A 187 7.08 -4.34 7.32
N GLU A 188 6.33 -5.14 6.55
CA GLU A 188 5.49 -6.20 7.10
C GLU A 188 6.34 -7.27 7.77
N LYS A 189 7.48 -7.66 7.18
CA LYS A 189 8.43 -8.60 7.82
C LYS A 189 9.02 -8.05 9.11
N GLU A 190 9.42 -6.77 9.13
CA GLU A 190 9.91 -6.12 10.35
C GLU A 190 8.83 -5.97 11.43
N LEU A 191 7.61 -5.64 11.03
CA LEU A 191 6.51 -5.44 11.97
C LEU A 191 6.03 -6.79 12.52
N LYS A 192 6.06 -7.83 11.68
CA LYS A 192 5.83 -9.20 12.10
C LYS A 192 6.95 -9.71 13.00
N SER A 193 8.22 -9.44 12.76
CA SER A 193 9.29 -9.85 13.69
C SER A 193 9.21 -9.14 15.05
N LEU A 194 8.78 -7.88 15.09
CA LEU A 194 8.46 -7.16 16.33
C LEU A 194 7.23 -7.71 17.06
N THR A 195 6.34 -8.41 16.33
CA THR A 195 5.11 -9.00 16.87
C THR A 195 5.27 -10.49 17.15
N ASP A 196 6.16 -11.22 16.49
CA ASP A 196 6.44 -12.65 16.71
C ASP A 196 7.43 -12.82 17.88
N SER A 197 8.31 -11.82 18.14
CA SER A 197 9.07 -11.76 19.41
C SER A 197 8.18 -11.62 20.65
N LYS A 198 6.88 -11.40 20.46
CA LYS A 198 5.83 -11.34 21.47
C LYS A 198 5.30 -12.73 21.86
N ASP A 199 5.49 -13.73 20.99
CA ASP A 199 4.91 -15.08 21.14
C ASP A 199 5.97 -16.12 21.55
N LEU A 200 7.24 -15.71 21.70
CA LEU A 200 8.39 -16.56 22.06
C LEU A 200 9.00 -16.25 23.43
N SER A 201 8.30 -15.52 24.31
CA SER A 201 8.72 -15.29 25.69
C SER A 201 7.56 -15.39 26.67
#